data_AF-A0A0W0FI39-F1
#
_entry.id   AF-A0A0W0FI39-F1
#
_cell.length_a   1.000
_cell.length_b   1.000
_cell.length_c   1.000
_cell.angle_alpha   90.00
_cell.angle_beta   90.00
_cell.angle_gamma   90.00
#
_symmetry.space_group_name_H-M   'P 1'
#
loop_
_entity.id
_entity.type
_entity.pdbx_description
1 polymer ?
#
loop_
_entity_poly.entity_id
_entity_poly.type
_entity_poly.pdbx_seq_one_letter_code
_entity_poly.pdbx_strand_id
1 'polypeptide(L)'
;MPKFKPEVYKTGQKKGETCPNFLVETTHHNNNGNLVYNSQTGRAEKVQIQMTEAHFENGLPQNLYYTESPNAGLFKSMATILTERGYDPQKISRLKAQCGTNFNCLPGATDCCCCCILFNELDFTSVKSLLEEACIKRSVQVWFLPKFHCELNPIKQCWGYAKRLYC
;
A
#
# COMPACT_ATOMS: atom_id res chain seq x y z
N MET A 1 14.45 34.97 4.17
CA MET A 1 14.45 33.50 4.40
C MET A 1 13.66 32.84 3.28
N PRO A 2 14.25 31.91 2.49
CA PRO A 2 13.53 31.35 1.35
C PRO A 2 12.43 30.44 1.87
N LYS A 3 11.17 30.85 1.64
CA LYS A 3 9.98 30.03 1.86
C LYS A 3 9.99 28.94 0.80
N PHE A 4 10.42 27.72 1.13
CA PHE A 4 10.27 26.60 0.20
C PHE A 4 8.77 26.28 0.09
N LYS A 5 8.20 26.58 -1.08
CA LYS A 5 6.81 26.30 -1.42
C LYS A 5 6.68 24.81 -1.80
N PRO A 6 5.51 24.19 -1.61
CA PRO A 6 5.24 22.84 -2.08
C PRO A 6 5.70 22.69 -3.52
N GLU A 7 6.34 21.56 -3.86
CA GLU A 7 6.87 21.36 -5.19
C GLU A 7 5.75 21.53 -6.23
N VAL A 8 5.97 22.50 -7.11
CA VAL A 8 5.07 22.84 -8.19
C VAL A 8 5.45 22.00 -9.39
N TYR A 9 4.48 21.48 -10.14
CA TYR A 9 4.78 20.81 -11.41
C TYR A 9 5.63 21.75 -12.29
N LYS A 10 6.84 21.32 -12.65
CA LYS A 10 7.81 22.15 -13.40
C LYS A 10 7.52 22.17 -14.91
N THR A 11 6.81 21.16 -15.41
CA THR A 11 6.53 20.90 -16.82
C THR A 11 5.16 20.23 -17.00
N GLY A 12 4.59 20.28 -18.21
CA GLY A 12 3.28 19.70 -18.52
C GLY A 12 2.09 20.62 -18.26
N GLN A 13 0.86 20.12 -18.48
CA GLN A 13 -0.38 20.90 -18.41
C GLN A 13 -0.70 21.46 -17.02
N LYS A 14 -0.14 20.87 -15.95
CA LYS A 14 -0.32 21.29 -14.55
C LYS A 14 0.75 22.24 -14.04
N LYS A 15 1.58 22.79 -14.94
CA LYS A 15 2.70 23.66 -14.57
C LYS A 15 2.19 24.88 -13.79
N GLY A 16 2.65 25.04 -12.54
CA GLY A 16 2.15 26.10 -11.64
C GLY A 16 1.31 25.60 -10.46
N GLU A 17 0.76 24.38 -10.55
CA GLU A 17 -0.03 23.76 -9.47
C GLU A 17 0.86 23.04 -8.45
N THR A 18 0.49 23.10 -7.17
CA THR A 18 1.12 22.32 -6.11
C THR A 18 0.86 20.83 -6.34
N CYS A 19 1.91 20.00 -6.33
CA CYS A 19 1.74 18.55 -6.35
C CYS A 19 0.85 18.12 -5.17
N PRO A 20 -0.30 17.46 -5.42
CA PRO A 20 -1.14 16.96 -4.36
C PRO A 20 -0.36 15.95 -3.52
N ASN A 21 -0.53 16.00 -2.21
CA ASN A 21 0.11 15.05 -1.32
C ASN A 21 -0.42 13.62 -1.60
N PHE A 22 0.42 12.62 -1.37
CA PHE A 22 0.03 11.23 -1.58
C PHE A 22 -0.59 10.66 -0.31
N LEU A 23 -1.92 10.59 -0.27
CA LEU A 23 -2.71 10.05 0.85
C LEU A 23 -3.58 8.88 0.35
N VAL A 24 -3.98 8.01 1.27
CA VAL A 24 -4.85 6.86 0.99
C VAL A 24 -6.26 7.17 1.44
N GLU A 25 -7.22 6.95 0.56
CA GLU A 25 -8.63 7.05 0.87
C GLU A 25 -9.09 5.79 1.60
N THR A 26 -9.60 5.95 2.82
CA THR A 26 -10.14 4.86 3.64
C THR A 26 -11.56 5.18 4.09
N THR A 27 -12.28 4.15 4.51
CA THR A 27 -13.62 4.32 5.08
C THR A 27 -13.50 4.86 6.51
N HIS A 28 -14.25 5.92 6.80
CA HIS A 28 -14.25 6.57 8.10
C HIS A 28 -14.94 5.67 9.14
N HIS A 29 -14.19 5.35 10.20
CA HIS A 29 -14.71 4.67 11.38
C HIS A 29 -14.63 5.62 12.57
N ASN A 30 -15.67 5.65 13.39
CA ASN A 30 -15.66 6.42 14.64
C ASN A 30 -14.82 5.72 15.72
N ASN A 31 -14.68 6.36 16.88
CA ASN A 31 -13.90 5.83 18.01
C ASN A 31 -14.39 4.47 18.54
N ASN A 32 -15.62 4.07 18.21
CA ASN A 32 -16.20 2.78 18.60
C ASN A 32 -16.02 1.70 17.51
N GLY A 33 -15.33 2.02 16.41
CA GLY A 33 -15.12 1.11 15.28
C GLY A 33 -16.31 0.99 14.32
N ASN A 34 -17.32 1.85 14.44
CA ASN A 34 -18.49 1.84 13.56
C ASN A 34 -18.29 2.76 12.37
N LEU A 35 -18.82 2.36 11.21
CA LEU A 35 -18.81 3.15 9.99
C LEU A 35 -19.56 4.48 10.17
N VAL A 36 -18.93 5.56 9.74
CA VAL A 36 -19.58 6.88 9.67
C VAL A 36 -20.21 7.02 8.29
N TYR A 37 -21.46 7.45 8.25
CA TYR A 37 -22.21 7.66 7.01
C TYR A 37 -22.43 9.15 6.81
N ASN A 38 -22.25 9.59 5.57
CA ASN A 38 -22.55 10.96 5.17
C ASN A 38 -24.07 11.17 5.19
N SER A 39 -24.53 12.13 6.00
CA SER A 39 -25.95 12.40 6.26
C SER A 39 -26.74 12.85 5.03
N GLN A 40 -26.07 13.36 3.98
CA GLN A 40 -26.72 13.83 2.75
C GLN A 40 -26.82 12.75 1.68
N THR A 41 -25.85 11.83 1.63
CA THR A 41 -25.76 10.82 0.56
C THR A 41 -26.10 9.40 1.02
N GLY A 42 -26.12 9.14 2.33
CA GLY A 42 -26.32 7.81 2.91
C GLY A 42 -25.16 6.83 2.65
N ARG A 43 -24.06 7.28 2.04
CA ARG A 43 -22.87 6.47 1.76
C ARG A 43 -21.88 6.55 2.91
N ALA A 44 -21.07 5.50 3.08
CA ALA A 44 -19.99 5.52 4.04
C ALA A 44 -19.03 6.66 3.71
N GLU A 45 -18.72 7.47 4.72
CA GLU A 45 -17.81 8.60 4.59
C GLU A 45 -16.38 8.09 4.32
N LYS A 46 -15.67 8.84 3.49
CA LYS A 46 -14.30 8.53 3.07
C LYS A 46 -13.37 9.61 3.58
N VAL A 47 -12.26 9.21 4.17
CA VAL A 47 -11.24 10.09 4.74
C VAL A 47 -9.89 9.79 4.11
N GLN A 48 -9.08 10.82 3.91
CA GLN A 48 -7.71 10.67 3.44
C GLN A 48 -6.78 10.56 4.64
N ILE A 49 -6.03 9.46 4.73
CA ILE A 49 -5.06 9.20 5.78
C ILE A 49 -3.67 8.98 5.20
N GLN A 50 -2.65 9.17 6.03
CA GLN A 50 -1.29 8.77 5.70
C GLN A 50 -1.17 7.25 5.73
N MET A 51 -0.31 6.70 4.87
CA MET A 51 0.09 5.30 4.96
C MET A 51 0.85 5.05 6.27
N THR A 52 0.65 3.85 6.82
CA THR A 52 1.46 3.34 7.94
C THR A 52 2.95 3.33 7.57
N GLU A 53 3.80 3.43 8.58
CA GLU A 53 5.25 3.35 8.42
C GLU A 53 5.66 2.02 7.73
N ALA A 54 6.67 2.12 6.88
CA ALA A 54 7.36 0.99 6.28
C ALA A 54 8.47 0.52 7.22
N HIS A 55 9.20 -0.54 6.87
CA HIS A 55 10.31 -1.04 7.70
C HIS A 55 11.58 -1.24 6.88
N PHE A 56 12.71 -0.84 7.45
CA PHE A 56 14.03 -1.18 6.92
C PHE A 56 14.32 -2.67 7.14
N GLU A 57 15.33 -3.21 6.45
CA GLU A 57 15.76 -4.62 6.61
C GLU A 57 16.17 -4.98 8.05
N ASN A 58 16.65 -3.99 8.81
CA ASN A 58 16.99 -4.15 10.23
C ASN A 58 15.76 -4.11 11.17
N GLY A 59 14.55 -3.97 10.63
CA GLY A 59 13.29 -3.90 11.36
C GLY A 59 12.96 -2.51 11.94
N LEU A 60 13.82 -1.50 11.73
CA LEU A 60 13.51 -0.14 12.17
C LEU A 60 12.41 0.49 11.31
N PRO A 61 11.52 1.30 11.90
CA PRO A 61 10.48 1.99 11.16
C PRO A 61 11.08 3.01 10.18
N GLN A 62 10.55 3.02 8.97
CA GLN A 62 10.82 4.02 7.95
C GLN A 62 9.59 4.89 7.74
N ASN A 63 9.73 6.17 8.07
CA ASN A 63 8.71 7.18 7.80
C ASN A 63 8.60 7.48 6.30
N LEU A 64 7.42 7.24 5.73
CA LEU A 64 7.10 7.53 4.32
C LEU A 64 6.76 9.00 4.07
N TYR A 65 6.46 9.74 5.15
CA TYR A 65 6.17 11.17 5.15
C TYR A 65 7.26 11.92 5.90
N TYR A 66 7.51 13.17 5.53
CA TYR A 66 8.41 14.02 6.30
C TYR A 66 7.79 14.32 7.67
N THR A 67 8.58 14.22 8.73
CA THR A 67 8.18 14.56 10.10
C THR A 67 8.56 16.00 10.47
N GLU A 68 9.57 16.56 9.79
CA GLU A 68 10.15 17.87 10.10
C GLU A 68 9.56 19.00 9.25
N SER A 69 9.46 20.18 9.85
CA SER A 69 9.07 21.41 9.15
C SER A 69 10.19 21.86 8.19
N PRO A 70 9.87 22.40 7.00
CA PRO A 70 8.55 22.89 6.57
C PRO A 70 7.68 21.85 5.85
N ASN A 71 8.20 20.64 5.58
CA ASN A 71 7.55 19.65 4.73
C ASN A 71 6.73 18.62 5.54
N ALA A 72 6.55 18.84 6.84
CA ALA A 72 5.89 17.92 7.74
C ALA A 72 4.52 17.46 7.18
N GLY A 73 4.34 16.14 7.12
CA GLY A 73 3.15 15.49 6.59
C GLY A 73 3.14 15.28 5.06
N LEU A 74 4.11 15.80 4.31
CA LEU A 74 4.25 15.53 2.87
C LEU A 74 4.94 14.19 2.61
N PHE A 75 4.47 13.47 1.58
CA PHE A 75 5.07 12.22 1.16
C PHE A 75 6.48 12.43 0.57
N LYS A 76 7.45 11.60 0.95
CA LYS A 76 8.87 11.79 0.63
C LYS A 76 9.25 11.56 -0.84
N SER A 77 8.38 10.95 -1.62
CA SER A 77 8.65 10.34 -2.94
C SER A 77 9.34 8.98 -2.85
N MET A 78 9.04 8.13 -3.84
CA MET A 78 9.58 6.78 -3.93
C MET A 78 11.10 6.77 -4.11
N ALA A 79 11.65 7.76 -4.84
CA ALA A 79 13.08 7.89 -5.04
C ALA A 79 13.81 8.17 -3.71
N THR A 80 13.31 9.10 -2.90
CA THR A 80 13.86 9.41 -1.57
C THR A 80 13.79 8.19 -0.65
N ILE A 81 12.65 7.51 -0.61
CA ILE A 81 12.46 6.29 0.20
C ILE A 81 13.48 5.21 -0.18
N LEU A 82 13.72 5.00 -1.47
CA LEU A 82 14.72 4.04 -1.95
C LEU A 82 16.15 4.48 -1.61
N THR A 83 16.47 5.77 -1.75
CA THR A 83 17.79 6.28 -1.35
C THR A 83 18.04 6.11 0.15
N GLU A 84 17.04 6.36 1.00
CA GLU A 84 17.11 6.10 2.45
C GLU A 84 17.37 4.61 2.76
N ARG A 85 16.90 3.69 1.91
CA ARG A 85 17.14 2.24 2.01
C ARG A 85 18.52 1.81 1.51
N GLY A 86 19.36 2.72 1.03
CA GLY A 86 20.72 2.42 0.58
C GLY A 86 20.87 2.16 -0.93
N TYR A 87 19.82 2.37 -1.72
CA TYR A 87 19.94 2.32 -3.18
C TYR A 87 20.77 3.50 -3.71
N ASP A 88 21.60 3.25 -4.73
CA ASP A 88 22.44 4.28 -5.35
C ASP A 88 21.59 5.46 -5.89
N PRO A 89 21.76 6.69 -5.36
CA PRO A 89 21.02 7.87 -5.81
C PRO A 89 21.17 8.15 -7.31
N GLN A 90 22.32 7.84 -7.91
CA GLN A 90 22.55 8.06 -9.34
C GLN A 90 21.74 7.08 -10.20
N LYS A 91 21.59 5.83 -9.76
CA LYS A 91 20.70 4.87 -10.40
C LYS A 91 19.24 5.29 -10.23
N ILE A 92 18.81 5.60 -9.00
CA ILE A 92 17.41 5.92 -8.68
C ILE A 92 16.94 7.19 -9.39
N SER A 93 17.77 8.23 -9.48
CA SER A 93 17.41 9.49 -10.18
C SER A 93 17.15 9.32 -11.68
N ARG A 94 17.66 8.25 -12.30
CA ARG A 94 17.43 7.92 -13.72
C ARG A 94 16.20 7.04 -13.92
N LEU A 95 15.68 6.43 -12.86
CA LEU A 95 14.50 5.58 -12.95
C LEU A 95 13.23 6.44 -13.03
N LYS A 96 12.27 5.93 -13.79
CA LYS A 96 10.90 6.47 -13.76
C LYS A 96 10.23 6.05 -12.46
N ALA A 97 9.26 6.84 -12.00
CA ALA A 97 8.41 6.45 -10.87
C ALA A 97 7.65 5.14 -11.16
N GLN A 98 7.08 5.02 -12.36
CA GLN A 98 6.34 3.84 -12.84
C GLN A 98 6.58 3.57 -14.33
N CYS A 99 6.38 2.33 -14.76
CA CYS A 99 6.40 1.94 -16.17
C CYS A 99 5.04 2.18 -16.85
N GLY A 100 5.01 3.04 -17.87
CA GLY A 100 3.80 3.37 -18.61
C GLY A 100 2.74 4.06 -17.75
N THR A 101 1.50 4.10 -18.23
CA THR A 101 0.36 4.65 -17.48
C THR A 101 -0.27 3.64 -16.52
N ASN A 102 -0.15 2.34 -16.84
CA ASN A 102 -0.88 1.25 -16.16
C ASN A 102 0.06 0.24 -15.48
N PHE A 103 1.23 0.68 -14.99
CA PHE A 103 2.21 -0.21 -14.36
C PHE A 103 2.66 -1.39 -15.24
N ASN A 104 2.85 -1.12 -16.53
CA ASN A 104 3.21 -2.11 -17.54
C ASN A 104 4.72 -2.45 -17.48
N CYS A 105 5.18 -2.95 -16.34
CA CYS A 105 6.53 -3.47 -16.18
C CYS A 105 6.67 -4.75 -17.03
N LEU A 106 7.84 -4.96 -17.63
CA LEU A 106 8.11 -6.21 -18.37
C LEU A 106 8.02 -7.40 -17.39
N PRO A 107 7.38 -8.53 -17.76
CA PRO A 107 7.33 -9.71 -16.90
C PRO A 107 8.73 -10.14 -16.46
N GLY A 108 8.92 -10.35 -15.16
CA GLY A 108 10.21 -10.75 -14.57
C GLY A 108 11.21 -9.59 -14.33
N ALA A 109 10.91 -8.37 -14.76
CA ALA A 109 11.71 -7.21 -14.37
C ALA A 109 11.47 -6.88 -12.88
N THR A 110 12.55 -6.64 -12.14
CA THR A 110 12.49 -6.33 -10.71
C THR A 110 12.95 -4.90 -10.38
N ASP A 111 13.68 -4.23 -11.29
CA ASP A 111 14.29 -2.92 -11.04
C ASP A 111 14.05 -1.86 -12.13
N CYS A 112 13.00 -2.03 -12.94
CA CYS A 112 12.72 -1.17 -14.09
C CYS A 112 12.18 0.23 -13.75
N CYS A 113 11.61 0.42 -12.56
CA CYS A 113 11.09 1.69 -12.06
C CYS A 113 11.05 1.68 -10.53
N CYS A 114 10.94 2.86 -9.90
CA CYS A 114 10.91 2.96 -8.43
C CYS A 114 9.77 2.14 -7.82
N CYS A 115 8.61 2.09 -8.48
CA CYS A 115 7.48 1.26 -8.07
C CYS A 115 7.78 -0.23 -8.09
N CYS A 116 8.49 -0.71 -9.10
CA CYS A 116 8.82 -2.13 -9.20
C CYS A 116 9.82 -2.53 -8.12
N ILE A 117 10.82 -1.68 -7.84
CA ILE A 117 11.78 -1.91 -6.78
C ILE A 117 11.05 -1.98 -5.42
N LEU A 118 10.31 -0.93 -5.06
CA LEU A 118 9.57 -0.89 -3.79
C LEU A 118 8.57 -2.04 -3.65
N PHE A 119 7.90 -2.45 -4.73
CA PHE A 119 6.96 -3.57 -4.69
C PHE A 119 7.63 -4.90 -4.33
N ASN A 120 8.90 -5.09 -4.71
CA ASN A 120 9.65 -6.33 -4.47
C ASN A 120 10.39 -6.34 -3.12
N GLU A 121 10.35 -5.25 -2.37
CA GLU A 121 10.92 -5.18 -1.02
C GLU A 121 10.15 -6.09 -0.04
N LEU A 122 10.87 -6.63 0.94
CA LEU A 122 10.31 -7.63 1.86
C LEU A 122 9.16 -7.08 2.70
N ASP A 123 9.26 -5.85 3.21
CA ASP A 123 8.22 -5.25 4.05
C ASP A 123 6.93 -4.96 3.28
N PHE A 124 7.01 -4.67 1.99
CA PHE A 124 5.84 -4.48 1.12
C PHE A 124 5.23 -5.79 0.61
N THR A 125 6.04 -6.84 0.41
CA THR A 125 5.54 -8.15 -0.04
C THR A 125 5.00 -9.01 1.10
N SER A 126 5.52 -8.84 2.31
CA SER A 126 5.18 -9.64 3.50
C SER A 126 4.03 -9.07 4.35
N VAL A 127 3.31 -8.05 3.84
CA VAL A 127 2.19 -7.43 4.56
C VAL A 127 1.08 -8.44 4.80
N LYS A 128 0.74 -8.66 6.07
CA LYS A 128 -0.37 -9.52 6.48
C LYS A 128 -1.69 -8.89 6.11
N SER A 129 -2.63 -9.70 5.63
CA SER A 129 -4.00 -9.25 5.40
C SER A 129 -4.71 -8.94 6.72
N LEU A 130 -5.72 -8.06 6.67
CA LEU A 130 -6.57 -7.76 7.82
C LEU A 130 -7.22 -9.02 8.42
N LEU A 131 -7.54 -10.00 7.58
CA LEU A 131 -8.08 -11.29 8.02
C LEU A 131 -7.05 -12.07 8.84
N GLU A 132 -5.82 -12.18 8.36
CA GLU A 132 -4.74 -12.83 9.10
C GLU A 132 -4.49 -12.17 10.45
N GLU A 133 -4.40 -10.84 10.48
CA GLU A 133 -4.23 -10.11 11.74
C GLU A 133 -5.38 -10.37 12.72
N ALA A 134 -6.63 -10.37 12.24
CA ALA A 134 -7.80 -10.64 13.07
C ALA A 134 -7.79 -12.07 13.63
N CYS A 135 -7.36 -13.05 12.83
CA CYS A 135 -7.22 -14.44 13.24
C CYS A 135 -6.06 -14.62 14.24
N ILE A 136 -4.90 -14.02 13.99
CA ILE A 136 -3.72 -14.05 14.89
C ILE A 136 -4.08 -13.47 16.25
N LYS A 137 -4.83 -12.36 16.31
CA LYS A 137 -5.33 -11.77 17.57
C LYS A 137 -6.21 -12.73 18.38
N ARG A 138 -6.80 -13.74 17.74
CA ARG A 138 -7.60 -14.80 18.36
C ARG A 138 -6.84 -16.13 18.49
N SER A 139 -5.53 -16.12 18.27
CA SER A 139 -4.68 -17.32 18.24
C SER A 139 -5.15 -18.38 17.23
N VAL A 140 -5.77 -17.96 16.13
CA VAL A 140 -6.21 -18.80 15.02
C VAL A 140 -5.21 -18.67 13.87
N GLN A 141 -4.69 -19.80 13.39
CA GLN A 141 -3.82 -19.82 12.21
C GLN A 141 -4.65 -19.81 10.91
N VAL A 142 -4.26 -18.94 9.97
CA VAL A 142 -4.88 -18.86 8.64
C VAL A 142 -4.03 -19.63 7.63
N TRP A 143 -4.68 -20.44 6.80
CA TRP A 143 -4.04 -21.20 5.73
C TRP A 143 -4.64 -20.75 4.39
N PHE A 144 -3.80 -20.22 3.50
CA PHE A 144 -4.23 -19.87 2.15
C PHE A 144 -4.06 -21.08 1.23
N LEU A 145 -5.16 -21.51 0.63
CA LEU A 145 -5.15 -22.56 -0.37
C LEU A 145 -4.98 -21.96 -1.78
N PRO A 146 -4.25 -22.64 -2.68
CA PRO A 146 -4.14 -22.21 -4.07
C PRO A 146 -5.50 -21.99 -4.73
N LYS A 147 -5.60 -20.94 -5.54
CA LYS A 147 -6.83 -20.63 -6.26
C LYS A 147 -7.13 -21.73 -7.27
N PHE A 148 -8.41 -22.12 -7.37
CA PHE A 148 -8.91 -23.16 -8.29
C PHE A 148 -8.46 -24.61 -8.00
N HIS A 149 -7.90 -24.86 -6.81
CA HIS A 149 -7.58 -26.20 -6.33
C HIS A 149 -8.59 -26.66 -5.27
N CYS A 150 -9.83 -26.90 -5.68
CA CYS A 150 -10.92 -27.22 -4.76
C CYS A 150 -10.77 -28.59 -4.06
N GLU A 151 -9.97 -29.49 -4.65
CA GLU A 151 -9.57 -30.78 -4.11
C GLU A 151 -8.77 -30.67 -2.80
N LEU A 152 -8.07 -29.55 -2.59
CA LEU A 152 -7.29 -29.29 -1.38
C LEU A 152 -8.14 -28.75 -0.23
N ASN A 153 -9.40 -28.38 -0.47
CA ASN A 153 -10.27 -27.85 0.57
C ASN A 153 -11.12 -28.98 1.21
N PRO A 154 -10.85 -29.36 2.47
CA PRO A 154 -11.51 -30.50 3.12
C PRO A 154 -13.02 -30.35 3.21
N ILE A 155 -13.55 -29.12 3.22
CA ILE A 155 -15.00 -28.88 3.27
C ILE A 155 -15.75 -29.47 2.06
N LYS A 156 -15.08 -29.60 0.90
CA LYS A 156 -15.69 -30.19 -0.31
C LYS A 156 -15.94 -31.68 -0.14
N GLN A 157 -15.05 -32.39 0.54
CA GLN A 157 -15.24 -33.80 0.86
C GLN A 157 -16.39 -33.99 1.86
N CYS A 158 -16.45 -33.16 2.90
CA CYS A 158 -17.55 -33.18 3.87
C CYS A 158 -18.92 -32.97 3.19
N TRP A 159 -19.02 -31.98 2.28
CA TRP A 159 -20.26 -31.73 1.53
C TRP A 159 -20.61 -32.86 0.56
N GLY A 160 -19.62 -33.45 -0.12
CA GLY A 160 -19.85 -34.61 -0.99
C GLY A 160 -20.41 -35.81 -0.22
N TYR A 161 -19.83 -36.09 0.95
CA TYR A 161 -20.30 -37.15 1.84
C TYR A 161 -21.72 -36.88 2.37
N ALA A 162 -21.99 -35.65 2.83
CA ALA A 162 -23.31 -35.26 3.31
C ALA A 162 -24.38 -35.39 2.21
N LYS A 163 -24.10 -34.94 0.99
CA LYS A 163 -25.02 -35.11 -0.14
C LYS A 163 -25.34 -36.58 -0.39
N ARG A 164 -24.35 -37.46 -0.35
CA ARG A 164 -24.58 -38.91 -0.51
C ARG A 164 -25.49 -39.50 0.57
N LEU A 165 -25.45 -38.96 1.79
CA LEU A 165 -26.27 -39.45 2.90
C LEU A 165 -27.70 -38.91 2.90
N TYR A 166 -27.90 -37.69 2.39
CA TYR A 166 -29.13 -36.92 2.60
C TYR A 166 -29.80 -36.42 1.32
N CYS A 167 -29.29 -36.75 0.13
CA CYS A 167 -29.88 -36.39 -1.17
C CYS A 167 -29.98 -37.65 -2.04
#